data_AF-A0A2G3JF39-F1
#
_entry.id   AF-A0A2G3JF39-F1
#
_cell.length_a   1.000
_cell.length_b   1.000
_cell.length_c   1.000
_cell.angle_alpha   90.00
_cell.angle_beta   90.00
_cell.angle_gamma   90.00
#
_symmetry.space_group_name_H-M   'P 1'
#
loop_
_entity.id
_entity.type
_entity.pdbx_description
1 polymer ?
#
loop_
_entity_poly.entity_id
_entity_poly.type
_entity_poly.pdbx_seq_one_letter_code
_entity_poly.pdbx_strand_id
1 'polypeptide(L)'
;MASQPLSPEVVFQAPNAKAGQDYRGSLREVAGNGRVLQFKETGLPENLALTLSEEGELQGLPGVAGDHLITFQWSIDGVQWHGGQCVLLVNPDPRSLWQINEPASDAIYPKQHSATQALNAGGLKMAAASRRGRSHEHAGLFRDDDFYVQHDAASGWSVLLVADGAGSAVHSRWGAKLAVETAGEHLLAALKGDLGAGINHALQGWDADPESISGQIGQQFYALFYDAAVLAVDAIEQAAISQQSEARDYATTLLAAAVKREGGQLFLATFWIGDGAIAAYGPRGKVRLMGQPDSGEFAGQTRFLDRAALASDRFAQRVKIGRYSDISAVVLMSDGISDPKFETDKGLASGDKWDALWDEIAPCLAADQPEQSLLDWMGFFIPGHHDDRSMALIWA
;
A
#
# COMPACT_ATOMS: atom_id res chain seq x y z
N MET A 1 44.07 -9.10 -57.71
CA MET A 1 44.07 -8.12 -56.60
C MET A 1 43.07 -8.62 -55.58
N ALA A 2 43.54 -9.06 -54.42
CA ALA A 2 42.67 -9.52 -53.34
C ALA A 2 42.06 -8.30 -52.65
N SER A 3 40.73 -8.27 -52.58
CA SER A 3 39.95 -7.31 -51.79
C SER A 3 40.35 -7.44 -50.31
N GLN A 4 40.80 -6.34 -49.71
CA GLN A 4 40.98 -6.24 -48.26
C GLN A 4 39.65 -6.56 -47.55
N PRO A 5 39.67 -7.29 -46.42
CA PRO A 5 38.48 -7.46 -45.61
C PRO A 5 38.09 -6.11 -45.00
N LEU A 6 36.79 -5.77 -45.07
CA LEU A 6 36.18 -4.66 -44.35
C LEU A 6 36.62 -4.73 -42.89
N SER A 7 37.27 -3.65 -42.42
CA SER A 7 37.63 -3.50 -41.00
C SER A 7 36.38 -3.70 -40.14
N PRO A 8 36.47 -4.39 -38.99
CA PRO A 8 35.31 -4.59 -38.13
C PRO A 8 34.73 -3.23 -37.75
N GLU A 9 33.44 -3.04 -38.04
CA GLU A 9 32.70 -1.83 -37.69
C GLU A 9 32.77 -1.67 -36.16
N VAL A 10 33.41 -0.60 -35.70
CA VAL A 10 33.59 -0.32 -34.27
C VAL A 10 32.24 0.12 -33.71
N VAL A 11 31.64 -0.69 -32.84
CA VAL A 11 30.34 -0.42 -32.23
C VAL A 11 30.53 0.27 -30.89
N PHE A 12 29.85 1.40 -30.71
CA PHE A 12 29.83 2.15 -29.46
C PHE A 12 28.49 2.03 -28.75
N GLN A 13 28.53 2.16 -27.43
CA GLN A 13 27.36 2.27 -26.58
C GLN A 13 27.56 3.36 -25.51
N ALA A 14 26.47 3.96 -25.07
CA ALA A 14 26.41 4.84 -23.91
C ALA A 14 25.50 4.23 -22.84
N PRO A 15 25.78 4.41 -21.54
CA PRO A 15 24.84 4.05 -20.49
C PRO A 15 23.51 4.79 -20.66
N ASN A 16 22.39 4.14 -20.34
CA ASN A 16 21.07 4.77 -20.42
C ASN A 16 20.98 6.01 -19.51
N ALA A 17 20.30 7.04 -19.99
CA ALA A 17 19.96 8.22 -19.21
C ALA A 17 18.53 8.14 -18.65
N LYS A 18 18.15 9.15 -17.85
CA LYS A 18 16.78 9.37 -17.38
C LYS A 18 16.38 10.81 -17.66
N ALA A 19 15.17 11.01 -18.17
CA ALA A 19 14.64 12.32 -18.47
C ALA A 19 14.54 13.17 -17.18
N GLY A 20 15.01 14.41 -17.23
CA GLY A 20 14.98 15.35 -16.12
C GLY A 20 15.98 15.07 -14.98
N GLN A 21 16.97 14.18 -15.19
CA GLN A 21 18.05 13.93 -14.23
C GLN A 21 19.41 14.25 -14.82
N ASP A 22 20.32 14.75 -13.99
CA ASP A 22 21.72 14.96 -14.39
C ASP A 22 22.31 13.63 -14.87
N TYR A 23 22.80 13.65 -16.10
CA TYR A 23 23.39 12.51 -16.77
C TYR A 23 24.91 12.67 -16.86
N ARG A 24 25.62 11.59 -16.54
CA ARG A 24 27.05 11.44 -16.72
C ARG A 24 27.38 10.01 -17.12
N GLY A 25 27.83 9.80 -18.35
CA GLY A 25 28.12 8.47 -18.89
C GLY A 25 29.22 8.50 -19.94
N SER A 26 30.07 7.48 -19.99
CA SER A 26 31.15 7.39 -20.97
C SER A 26 30.77 6.51 -22.15
N LEU A 27 31.13 6.94 -23.37
CA LEU A 27 31.06 6.11 -24.56
C LEU A 27 32.03 4.94 -24.43
N ARG A 28 31.56 3.74 -24.78
CA ARG A 28 32.35 2.50 -24.70
C ARG A 28 32.27 1.72 -25.99
N GLU A 29 33.41 1.22 -26.46
CA GLU A 29 33.49 0.22 -27.53
C GLU A 29 32.98 -1.14 -26.99
N VAL A 30 31.95 -1.72 -27.61
CA VAL A 30 31.26 -2.93 -27.12
C VAL A 30 32.19 -4.16 -27.07
N ALA A 31 33.12 -4.26 -28.02
CA ALA A 31 34.11 -5.34 -28.12
C ALA A 31 35.56 -4.82 -28.04
N GLY A 32 35.76 -3.65 -27.41
CA GLY A 32 37.04 -2.97 -27.38
C GLY A 32 38.09 -3.65 -26.50
N ASN A 33 39.36 -3.45 -26.85
CA ASN A 33 40.51 -3.96 -26.10
C ASN A 33 41.01 -2.98 -25.02
N GLY A 34 40.18 -2.03 -24.58
CA GLY A 34 40.52 -1.04 -23.55
C GLY A 34 41.53 0.02 -23.99
N ARG A 35 41.68 0.24 -25.30
CA ARG A 35 42.50 1.34 -25.84
C ARG A 35 41.95 2.71 -25.43
N VAL A 36 42.86 3.67 -25.26
CA VAL A 36 42.50 5.07 -25.04
C VAL A 36 42.04 5.65 -26.37
N LEU A 37 40.86 6.25 -26.36
CA LEU A 37 40.25 6.89 -27.52
C LEU A 37 40.05 8.37 -27.22
N GLN A 38 40.21 9.19 -28.25
CA GLN A 38 39.84 10.60 -28.24
C GLN A 38 38.55 10.79 -29.03
N PHE A 39 37.70 11.69 -28.58
CA PHE A 39 36.39 11.95 -29.16
C PHE A 39 36.21 13.41 -29.55
N LYS A 40 35.43 13.64 -30.60
CA LYS A 40 34.95 14.97 -31.01
C LYS A 40 33.48 14.88 -31.31
N GLU A 41 32.71 15.79 -30.74
CA GLU A 41 31.30 15.91 -31.04
C GLU A 41 31.08 16.28 -32.52
N THR A 42 30.16 15.60 -33.20
CA THR A 42 29.70 15.99 -34.54
C THR A 42 28.19 16.21 -34.64
N GLY A 43 27.42 15.63 -33.72
CA GLY A 43 25.98 15.86 -33.65
C GLY A 43 25.38 15.21 -32.42
N LEU A 44 25.07 16.05 -31.43
CA LEU A 44 24.20 15.73 -30.30
C LEU A 44 22.80 16.31 -30.53
N PRO A 45 21.73 15.61 -30.14
CA PRO A 45 20.39 16.17 -30.18
C PRO A 45 20.27 17.39 -29.25
N GLU A 46 19.90 18.55 -29.81
CA GLU A 46 19.80 19.83 -29.08
C GLU A 46 18.84 19.74 -27.87
N ASN A 47 17.78 18.94 -27.99
CA ASN A 47 16.76 18.73 -26.97
C ASN A 47 17.25 17.93 -25.74
N LEU A 48 18.45 17.38 -25.77
CA LEU A 48 19.04 16.67 -24.63
C LEU A 48 20.04 17.51 -23.83
N ALA A 49 20.44 18.69 -24.33
CA ALA A 49 21.42 19.56 -23.68
C ALA A 49 22.68 18.81 -23.19
N LEU A 50 23.17 17.88 -24.02
CA LEU A 50 24.36 17.08 -23.74
C LEU A 50 25.61 17.75 -24.29
N THR A 51 26.75 17.42 -23.68
CA THR A 51 28.10 17.75 -24.15
C THR A 51 28.93 16.49 -24.17
N LEU A 52 29.88 16.38 -25.11
CA LEU A 52 30.83 15.27 -25.21
C LEU A 52 32.26 15.76 -24.96
N SER A 53 32.94 15.21 -23.95
CA SER A 53 34.34 15.50 -23.66
C SER A 53 35.30 14.78 -24.62
N GLU A 54 36.56 15.22 -24.69
CA GLU A 54 37.59 14.58 -25.51
C GLU A 54 37.90 13.14 -25.05
N GLU A 55 37.65 12.81 -23.79
CA GLU A 55 37.79 11.47 -23.20
C GLU A 55 36.57 10.57 -23.42
N GLY A 56 35.54 11.07 -24.12
CA GLY A 56 34.34 10.30 -24.44
C GLY A 56 33.26 10.36 -23.36
N GLU A 57 33.30 11.35 -22.47
CA GLU A 57 32.30 11.52 -21.43
C GLU A 57 31.14 12.40 -21.90
N LEU A 58 29.93 11.84 -21.90
CA LEU A 58 28.68 12.55 -22.12
C LEU A 58 28.15 13.11 -20.79
N GLN A 59 27.85 14.40 -20.75
CA GLN A 59 27.27 15.08 -19.58
C GLN A 59 26.16 16.04 -19.99
N GLY A 60 25.09 16.13 -19.18
CA GLY A 60 24.02 17.11 -19.37
C GLY A 60 22.72 16.74 -18.66
N LEU A 61 21.62 17.41 -19.03
CA LEU A 61 20.28 17.21 -18.44
C LEU A 61 19.27 16.85 -19.54
N PRO A 62 19.20 15.58 -19.97
CA PRO A 62 18.31 15.16 -21.04
C PRO A 62 16.84 15.37 -20.64
N GLY A 63 16.10 16.19 -21.40
CA GLY A 63 14.70 16.53 -21.08
C GLY A 63 13.65 15.65 -21.76
N VAL A 64 14.04 14.89 -22.79
CA VAL A 64 13.10 14.17 -23.66
C VAL A 64 13.42 12.67 -23.64
N ALA A 65 12.44 11.87 -23.24
CA ALA A 65 12.54 10.41 -23.27
C ALA A 65 12.57 9.86 -24.71
N GLY A 66 13.19 8.70 -24.89
CA GLY A 66 13.23 7.99 -26.16
C GLY A 66 14.63 7.55 -26.57
N ASP A 67 14.73 7.06 -27.80
CA ASP A 67 15.97 6.64 -28.44
C ASP A 67 16.56 7.80 -29.23
N HIS A 68 17.76 8.22 -28.85
CA HIS A 68 18.40 9.38 -29.46
C HIS A 68 19.72 8.99 -30.11
N LEU A 69 19.85 9.25 -31.42
CA LEU A 69 21.09 9.02 -32.14
C LEU A 69 22.11 10.09 -31.75
N ILE A 70 23.27 9.64 -31.28
CA ILE A 70 24.45 10.46 -31.01
C ILE A 70 25.50 10.15 -32.06
N THR A 71 26.07 11.19 -32.66
CA THR A 71 27.15 11.07 -33.65
C THR A 71 28.39 11.83 -33.20
N PHE A 72 29.55 11.23 -33.43
CA PHE A 72 30.85 11.76 -33.04
C PHE A 72 31.93 11.28 -34.00
N GLN A 73 33.11 11.89 -33.89
CA GLN A 73 34.34 11.34 -34.43
C GLN A 73 35.18 10.76 -33.29
N TRP A 74 35.93 9.71 -33.59
CA TRP A 74 36.85 9.08 -32.65
C TRP A 74 38.23 8.84 -33.29
N SER A 75 39.27 8.81 -32.46
CA SER A 75 40.65 8.59 -32.89
C SER A 75 41.46 7.81 -31.83
N ILE A 76 42.43 7.01 -32.28
CA ILE A 76 43.39 6.31 -31.40
C ILE A 76 44.68 7.12 -31.26
N ASP A 77 45.08 7.85 -32.30
CA ASP A 77 46.37 8.56 -32.41
C ASP A 77 46.22 10.10 -32.41
N GLY A 78 44.98 10.60 -32.40
CA GLY A 78 44.64 12.01 -32.50
C GLY A 78 44.78 12.59 -33.92
N VAL A 79 45.23 11.80 -34.88
CA VAL A 79 45.56 12.22 -36.25
C VAL A 79 44.52 11.69 -37.24
N GLN A 80 44.20 10.40 -37.19
CA GLN A 80 43.17 9.79 -38.03
C GLN A 80 41.85 9.73 -37.28
N TRP A 81 40.82 10.38 -37.83
CA TRP A 81 39.50 10.47 -37.25
C TRP A 81 38.51 9.62 -38.05
N HIS A 82 37.74 8.81 -37.33
CA HIS A 82 36.71 7.94 -37.87
C HIS A 82 35.34 8.37 -37.37
N GLY A 83 34.31 8.25 -38.21
CA GLY A 83 32.93 8.44 -37.76
C GLY A 83 32.51 7.36 -36.78
N GLY A 84 31.73 7.75 -35.77
CA GLY A 84 31.11 6.87 -34.80
C GLY A 84 29.69 7.34 -34.49
N GLN A 85 28.84 6.38 -34.15
CA GLN A 85 27.49 6.67 -33.70
C GLN A 85 27.04 5.64 -32.68
N CYS A 86 26.14 6.04 -31.79
CA CYS A 86 25.42 5.13 -30.91
C CYS A 86 24.04 5.71 -30.56
N VAL A 87 23.14 4.85 -30.10
CA VAL A 87 21.85 5.28 -29.55
C VAL A 87 22.01 5.49 -28.05
N LEU A 88 21.64 6.67 -27.56
CA LEU A 88 21.41 6.93 -26.15
C LEU A 88 19.92 6.74 -25.84
N LEU A 89 19.61 5.73 -25.04
CA LEU A 89 18.28 5.55 -24.49
C LEU A 89 18.08 6.48 -23.28
N VAL A 90 17.16 7.43 -23.40
CA VAL A 90 16.70 8.28 -22.29
C VAL A 90 15.39 7.72 -21.76
N ASN A 91 15.41 7.10 -20.58
CA ASN A 91 14.20 6.57 -19.96
C ASN A 91 13.29 7.73 -19.51
N PRO A 92 11.96 7.66 -19.68
CA PRO A 92 11.04 8.66 -19.14
C PRO A 92 11.10 8.70 -17.61
N ASP A 93 10.69 9.83 -17.03
CA ASP A 93 10.33 9.86 -15.61
C ASP A 93 9.13 8.91 -15.41
N PRO A 94 9.23 7.87 -14.57
CA PRO A 94 8.10 6.98 -14.30
C PRO A 94 6.84 7.73 -13.86
N ARG A 95 6.97 8.90 -13.23
CA ARG A 95 5.83 9.74 -12.82
C ARG A 95 5.09 10.35 -14.01
N SER A 96 5.78 10.69 -15.09
CA SER A 96 5.16 11.31 -16.27
C SER A 96 4.36 10.34 -17.13
N LEU A 97 4.46 9.03 -16.85
CA LEU A 97 3.70 7.99 -17.55
C LEU A 97 2.28 7.82 -16.98
N TRP A 98 2.06 8.23 -15.72
CA TRP A 98 0.78 8.08 -15.06
C TRP A 98 -0.22 9.11 -15.59
N GLN A 99 -1.44 8.65 -15.84
CA GLN A 99 -2.56 9.47 -16.32
C GLN A 99 -3.66 9.41 -15.27
N ILE A 100 -4.42 10.50 -15.13
CA ILE A 100 -5.60 10.54 -14.28
C ILE A 100 -6.81 10.46 -15.21
N ASN A 101 -7.35 9.26 -15.34
CA ASN A 101 -8.55 8.99 -16.12
C ASN A 101 -9.75 8.88 -15.17
N GLU A 102 -10.85 9.52 -15.55
CA GLU A 102 -12.10 9.40 -14.82
C GLU A 102 -12.81 8.09 -15.18
N PRO A 103 -13.45 7.42 -14.22
CA PRO A 103 -14.23 6.24 -14.52
C PRO A 103 -15.44 6.55 -15.38
N ALA A 104 -15.93 5.52 -16.07
CA ALA A 104 -17.13 5.64 -16.88
C ALA A 104 -18.31 6.15 -16.04
N SER A 105 -19.00 7.19 -16.54
CA SER A 105 -20.08 7.88 -15.80
C SER A 105 -21.32 7.01 -15.59
N ASP A 106 -21.48 5.96 -16.39
CA ASP A 106 -22.55 4.98 -16.35
C ASP A 106 -22.14 3.68 -15.64
N ALA A 107 -20.94 3.63 -15.05
CA ALA A 107 -20.49 2.48 -14.30
C ALA A 107 -21.41 2.19 -13.11
N ILE A 108 -21.71 0.91 -12.90
CA ILE A 108 -22.41 0.48 -11.70
C ILE A 108 -21.53 0.66 -10.47
N TYR A 109 -22.16 0.85 -9.31
CA TYR A 109 -21.50 1.09 -8.03
C TYR A 109 -20.49 2.24 -8.08
N PRO A 110 -20.93 3.47 -8.45
CA PRO A 110 -20.05 4.63 -8.43
C PRO A 110 -19.56 4.88 -7.01
N LYS A 111 -18.27 5.21 -6.88
CA LYS A 111 -17.61 5.49 -5.60
C LYS A 111 -16.78 6.75 -5.72
N GLN A 112 -16.59 7.46 -4.61
CA GLN A 112 -15.74 8.65 -4.60
C GLN A 112 -14.26 8.25 -4.64
N HIS A 113 -13.42 9.05 -5.29
CA HIS A 113 -11.97 8.81 -5.37
C HIS A 113 -11.27 8.86 -4.02
N SER A 114 -11.86 9.53 -3.04
CA SER A 114 -11.37 9.60 -1.68
C SER A 114 -12.52 9.56 -0.67
N ALA A 115 -12.22 9.16 0.56
CA ALA A 115 -13.14 9.21 1.68
C ALA A 115 -12.33 9.47 2.95
N THR A 116 -12.90 10.25 3.88
CA THR A 116 -12.27 10.56 5.16
C THR A 116 -13.31 10.59 6.26
N GLN A 117 -12.88 10.29 7.48
CA GLN A 117 -13.69 10.43 8.68
C GLN A 117 -12.78 10.66 9.88
N ALA A 118 -13.15 11.59 10.75
CA ALA A 118 -12.54 11.74 12.07
C ALA A 118 -13.59 11.75 13.17
N LEU A 119 -13.22 11.20 14.33
CA LEU A 119 -14.03 11.21 15.54
C LEU A 119 -13.14 11.61 16.71
N ASN A 120 -13.69 12.46 17.57
CA ASN A 120 -13.05 12.83 18.83
C ASN A 120 -13.98 12.44 19.98
N ALA A 121 -13.57 11.43 20.75
CA ALA A 121 -14.31 10.84 21.85
C ALA A 121 -13.56 11.06 23.17
N GLY A 122 -13.29 12.33 23.50
CA GLY A 122 -12.58 12.71 24.73
C GLY A 122 -11.08 12.38 24.63
N GLY A 123 -10.60 11.46 25.46
CA GLY A 123 -9.19 11.02 25.46
C GLY A 123 -8.82 10.05 24.34
N LEU A 124 -9.73 9.85 23.37
CA LEU A 124 -9.54 8.98 22.22
C LEU A 124 -9.85 9.75 20.95
N LYS A 125 -8.88 9.78 20.04
CA LYS A 125 -9.04 10.34 18.69
C LYS A 125 -9.00 9.20 17.69
N MET A 126 -9.83 9.31 16.66
CA MET A 126 -9.86 8.37 15.54
C MET A 126 -9.87 9.14 14.23
N ALA A 127 -9.22 8.55 13.23
CA ALA A 127 -9.21 9.05 11.88
C ALA A 127 -9.13 7.86 10.93
N ALA A 128 -9.84 7.98 9.82
CA ALA A 128 -9.71 7.09 8.68
C ALA A 128 -9.67 7.90 7.39
N ALA A 129 -8.89 7.40 6.45
CA ALA A 129 -8.79 7.95 5.11
C ALA A 129 -8.61 6.81 4.12
N SER A 130 -9.13 7.01 2.92
CA SER A 130 -9.01 6.06 1.82
C SER A 130 -8.87 6.83 0.51
N ARG A 131 -7.88 6.46 -0.30
CA ARG A 131 -7.47 7.16 -1.52
C ARG A 131 -7.37 6.19 -2.69
N ARG A 132 -7.90 6.61 -3.84
CA ARG A 132 -7.68 5.94 -5.13
C ARG A 132 -6.20 5.89 -5.47
N GLY A 133 -5.75 4.71 -5.87
CA GLY A 133 -4.41 4.39 -6.33
C GLY A 133 -4.14 4.89 -7.74
N ARG A 134 -2.86 5.02 -8.07
CA ARG A 134 -2.41 5.47 -9.40
C ARG A 134 -2.70 4.45 -10.48
N SER A 135 -2.66 3.15 -10.16
CA SER A 135 -3.08 2.07 -11.05
C SER A 135 -4.54 2.27 -11.49
N HIS A 136 -5.43 2.51 -10.53
CA HIS A 136 -6.84 2.80 -10.79
C HIS A 136 -7.05 4.13 -11.52
N GLU A 137 -6.33 5.19 -11.16
CA GLU A 137 -6.35 6.46 -11.91
C GLU A 137 -6.01 6.24 -13.38
N HIS A 138 -4.94 5.51 -13.68
CA HIS A 138 -4.50 5.27 -15.06
C HIS A 138 -5.48 4.39 -15.84
N ALA A 139 -6.05 3.38 -15.17
CA ALA A 139 -7.03 2.50 -15.77
C ALA A 139 -8.43 3.12 -15.93
N GLY A 140 -8.68 4.31 -15.38
CA GLY A 140 -10.02 4.89 -15.33
C GLY A 140 -10.96 4.05 -14.45
N LEU A 141 -10.43 3.48 -13.37
CA LEU A 141 -11.18 2.70 -12.39
C LEU A 141 -11.41 3.53 -11.13
N PHE A 142 -12.36 3.10 -10.30
CA PHE A 142 -12.60 3.74 -9.02
C PHE A 142 -11.66 3.15 -7.97
N ARG A 143 -11.71 3.75 -6.78
CA ARG A 143 -11.16 3.13 -5.58
C ARG A 143 -12.00 1.92 -5.18
N ASP A 144 -11.35 0.79 -4.95
CA ASP A 144 -11.90 -0.46 -4.49
C ASP A 144 -11.83 -0.63 -2.96
N ASP A 145 -10.86 0.00 -2.28
CA ASP A 145 -10.81 0.02 -0.81
C ASP A 145 -11.99 0.72 -0.12
N ASP A 146 -12.37 0.24 1.07
CA ASP A 146 -13.32 0.90 1.99
C ASP A 146 -12.93 0.79 3.47
N PHE A 147 -13.58 1.59 4.32
CA PHE A 147 -13.39 1.55 5.77
C PHE A 147 -14.69 1.81 6.54
N TYR A 148 -14.70 1.43 7.82
CA TYR A 148 -15.75 1.77 8.77
C TYR A 148 -15.12 2.19 10.10
N VAL A 149 -15.49 3.37 10.62
CA VAL A 149 -15.04 3.82 11.94
C VAL A 149 -16.22 4.38 12.72
N GLN A 150 -16.46 3.82 13.91
CA GLN A 150 -17.49 4.30 14.82
C GLN A 150 -17.06 4.18 16.27
N HIS A 151 -17.64 5.03 17.12
CA HIS A 151 -17.47 4.98 18.56
C HIS A 151 -18.81 5.17 19.26
N ASP A 152 -19.01 4.40 20.32
CA ASP A 152 -20.15 4.54 21.20
C ASP A 152 -19.72 5.03 22.58
N ALA A 153 -20.09 6.26 22.92
CA ALA A 153 -19.70 6.89 24.19
C ALA A 153 -20.35 6.22 25.41
N ALA A 154 -21.51 5.58 25.26
CA ALA A 154 -22.24 4.96 26.37
C ALA A 154 -21.57 3.65 26.83
N SER A 155 -21.20 2.79 25.88
CA SER A 155 -20.51 1.52 26.15
C SER A 155 -18.98 1.67 26.21
N GLY A 156 -18.44 2.73 25.62
CA GLY A 156 -17.02 3.03 25.52
C GLY A 156 -16.27 2.21 24.47
N TRP A 157 -16.99 1.50 23.58
CA TRP A 157 -16.41 0.71 22.51
C TRP A 157 -16.20 1.54 21.24
N SER A 158 -15.08 1.28 20.57
CA SER A 158 -14.78 1.80 19.23
C SER A 158 -14.58 0.63 18.28
N VAL A 159 -15.06 0.77 17.06
CA VAL A 159 -14.99 -0.25 16.01
C VAL A 159 -14.32 0.38 14.79
N LEU A 160 -13.24 -0.24 14.32
CA LEU A 160 -12.48 0.18 13.15
C LEU A 160 -12.36 -1.00 12.18
N LEU A 161 -12.71 -0.80 10.92
CA LEU A 161 -12.54 -1.79 9.87
C LEU A 161 -11.90 -1.16 8.63
N VAL A 162 -11.10 -1.95 7.93
CA VAL A 162 -10.55 -1.64 6.60
C VAL A 162 -10.74 -2.89 5.74
N ALA A 163 -11.18 -2.70 4.51
CA ALA A 163 -11.26 -3.75 3.50
C ALA A 163 -10.68 -3.24 2.19
N ASP A 164 -9.83 -4.06 1.59
CA ASP A 164 -9.31 -3.89 0.24
C ASP A 164 -10.09 -4.79 -0.73
N GLY A 165 -10.56 -4.20 -1.82
CA GLY A 165 -11.27 -4.92 -2.86
C GLY A 165 -10.29 -5.48 -3.89
N ALA A 166 -10.34 -6.80 -4.13
CA ALA A 166 -9.41 -7.45 -5.04
C ALA A 166 -9.45 -6.85 -6.46
N GLY A 167 -8.32 -6.38 -6.97
CA GLY A 167 -8.24 -5.83 -8.35
C GLY A 167 -8.60 -6.84 -9.45
N SER A 168 -8.65 -8.14 -9.15
CA SER A 168 -9.12 -9.19 -10.05
C SER A 168 -10.65 -9.33 -10.12
N ALA A 169 -11.39 -8.68 -9.22
CA ALA A 169 -12.82 -8.83 -9.04
C ALA A 169 -13.57 -7.56 -9.49
N VAL A 170 -14.44 -7.67 -10.49
CA VAL A 170 -15.03 -6.52 -11.20
C VAL A 170 -15.98 -5.64 -10.35
N HIS A 171 -16.43 -6.14 -9.21
CA HIS A 171 -17.31 -5.47 -8.24
C HIS A 171 -16.70 -5.43 -6.84
N SER A 172 -15.38 -5.63 -6.74
CA SER A 172 -14.57 -5.60 -5.51
C SER A 172 -14.90 -4.41 -4.61
N ARG A 173 -15.04 -3.19 -5.16
CA ARG A 173 -15.38 -1.98 -4.38
C ARG A 173 -16.69 -2.06 -3.63
N TRP A 174 -17.67 -2.74 -4.21
CA TRP A 174 -18.96 -2.93 -3.58
C TRP A 174 -18.87 -4.06 -2.56
N GLY A 175 -18.07 -5.08 -2.83
CA GLY A 175 -17.69 -6.11 -1.86
C GLY A 175 -17.05 -5.52 -0.60
N ALA A 176 -15.99 -4.72 -0.76
CA ALA A 176 -15.29 -4.05 0.33
C ALA A 176 -16.24 -3.16 1.16
N LYS A 177 -17.07 -2.37 0.47
CA LYS A 177 -18.10 -1.54 1.12
C LYS A 177 -19.07 -2.36 1.95
N LEU A 178 -19.67 -3.40 1.35
CA LEU A 178 -20.62 -4.27 2.05
C LEU A 178 -19.97 -4.96 3.25
N ALA A 179 -18.71 -5.38 3.11
CA ALA A 179 -17.98 -6.06 4.17
C ALA A 179 -17.77 -5.14 5.38
N VAL A 180 -17.25 -3.93 5.19
CA VAL A 180 -16.98 -3.01 6.31
C VAL A 180 -18.26 -2.46 6.93
N GLU A 181 -19.28 -2.13 6.13
CA GLU A 181 -20.56 -1.62 6.64
C GLU A 181 -21.30 -2.70 7.43
N THR A 182 -21.49 -3.90 6.84
CA THR A 182 -22.26 -4.98 7.47
C THR A 182 -21.58 -5.49 8.74
N ALA A 183 -20.28 -5.79 8.67
CA ALA A 183 -19.54 -6.26 9.84
C ALA A 183 -19.41 -5.15 10.89
N GLY A 184 -19.10 -3.92 10.48
CA GLY A 184 -18.95 -2.78 11.39
C GLY A 184 -20.22 -2.46 12.18
N GLU A 185 -21.36 -2.43 11.51
CA GLU A 185 -22.67 -2.20 12.15
C GLU A 185 -23.02 -3.33 13.12
N HIS A 186 -22.81 -4.59 12.73
CA HIS A 186 -23.07 -5.73 13.61
C HIS A 186 -22.21 -5.69 14.87
N LEU A 187 -20.89 -5.49 14.72
CA LEU A 187 -19.94 -5.38 15.82
C LEU A 187 -20.34 -4.25 16.77
N LEU A 188 -20.61 -3.06 16.23
CA LEU A 188 -20.99 -1.90 17.03
C LEU A 188 -22.32 -2.13 17.78
N ALA A 189 -23.33 -2.72 17.12
CA ALA A 189 -24.62 -3.01 17.74
C ALA A 189 -24.48 -4.02 18.89
N ALA A 190 -23.71 -5.10 18.69
CA ALA A 190 -23.49 -6.10 19.73
C ALA A 190 -22.72 -5.53 20.93
N LEU A 191 -21.69 -4.72 20.68
CA LEU A 191 -20.89 -4.08 21.74
C LEU A 191 -21.63 -2.95 22.48
N LYS A 192 -22.66 -2.37 21.88
CA LYS A 192 -23.60 -1.46 22.57
C LYS A 192 -24.56 -2.18 23.51
N GLY A 193 -24.86 -3.45 23.22
CA GLY A 193 -25.85 -4.24 23.94
C GLY A 193 -25.29 -5.02 25.14
N ASP A 194 -26.04 -6.05 25.53
CA ASP A 194 -25.74 -6.89 26.70
C ASP A 194 -24.38 -7.60 26.59
N LEU A 195 -23.97 -7.98 25.37
CA LEU A 195 -22.66 -8.60 25.15
C LEU A 195 -21.52 -7.66 25.55
N GLY A 196 -21.55 -6.41 25.06
CA GLY A 196 -20.54 -5.41 25.42
C GLY A 196 -20.56 -5.05 26.90
N ALA A 197 -21.74 -4.97 27.52
CA ALA A 197 -21.87 -4.77 28.97
C ALA A 197 -21.25 -5.95 29.77
N GLY A 198 -21.48 -7.19 29.34
CA GLY A 198 -20.87 -8.38 29.93
C GLY A 198 -19.35 -8.41 29.79
N ILE A 199 -18.81 -8.07 28.61
CA ILE A 199 -17.36 -7.96 28.39
C ILE A 199 -16.77 -6.86 29.28
N ASN A 200 -17.42 -5.69 29.37
CA ASN A 200 -16.99 -4.60 30.24
C ASN A 200 -16.89 -5.05 31.70
N HIS A 201 -17.89 -5.81 32.18
CA HIS A 201 -17.85 -6.35 33.53
C HIS A 201 -16.71 -7.36 33.71
N ALA A 202 -16.52 -8.29 32.77
CA ALA A 202 -15.43 -9.27 32.82
C ALA A 202 -14.05 -8.61 32.82
N LEU A 203 -13.86 -7.52 32.07
CA LEU A 203 -12.62 -6.75 32.03
C LEU A 203 -12.23 -6.20 33.42
N GLN A 204 -13.17 -5.93 34.32
CA GLN A 204 -12.83 -5.48 35.68
C GLN A 204 -12.06 -6.55 36.49
N GLY A 205 -12.23 -7.83 36.16
CA GLY A 205 -11.53 -8.95 36.78
C GLY A 205 -10.21 -9.35 36.11
N TRP A 206 -9.81 -8.70 35.00
CA TRP A 206 -8.66 -9.13 34.20
C TRP A 206 -7.37 -9.27 35.01
N ASP A 207 -7.04 -8.29 35.86
CA ASP A 207 -5.78 -8.30 36.61
C ASP A 207 -5.77 -9.37 37.72
N ALA A 208 -6.94 -9.84 38.16
CA ALA A 208 -7.06 -10.89 39.17
C ALA A 208 -6.88 -12.29 38.59
N ASP A 209 -7.35 -12.53 37.35
CA ASP A 209 -7.23 -13.81 36.65
C ASP A 209 -7.13 -13.62 35.13
N PRO A 210 -5.96 -13.17 34.60
CA PRO A 210 -5.83 -12.82 33.20
C PRO A 210 -6.10 -13.99 32.24
N GLU A 211 -5.71 -15.21 32.62
CA GLU A 211 -5.85 -16.39 31.76
C GLU A 211 -7.32 -16.79 31.59
N SER A 212 -8.07 -16.90 32.68
CA SER A 212 -9.50 -17.21 32.64
C SER A 212 -10.29 -16.12 31.92
N ILE A 213 -10.07 -14.85 32.28
CA ILE A 213 -10.82 -13.72 31.71
C ILE A 213 -10.50 -13.55 30.23
N SER A 214 -9.24 -13.68 29.82
CA SER A 214 -8.88 -13.66 28.39
C SER A 214 -9.51 -14.83 27.64
N GLY A 215 -9.56 -16.04 28.20
CA GLY A 215 -10.25 -17.18 27.60
C GLY A 215 -11.74 -16.93 27.37
N GLN A 216 -12.44 -16.40 28.38
CA GLN A 216 -13.86 -16.05 28.29
C GLN A 216 -14.12 -14.98 27.23
N ILE A 217 -13.42 -13.84 27.32
CA ILE A 217 -13.60 -12.73 26.38
C ILE A 217 -13.18 -13.15 24.97
N GLY A 218 -12.14 -13.98 24.83
CA GLY A 218 -11.68 -14.52 23.56
C GLY A 218 -12.74 -15.36 22.86
N GLN A 219 -13.47 -16.22 23.59
CA GLN A 219 -14.59 -16.99 23.03
C GLN A 219 -15.74 -16.08 22.58
N GLN A 220 -16.03 -15.02 23.34
CA GLN A 220 -17.07 -14.05 22.98
C GLN A 220 -16.70 -13.28 21.70
N PHE A 221 -15.45 -12.80 21.59
CA PHE A 221 -14.99 -12.13 20.37
C PHE A 221 -14.84 -13.07 19.18
N TYR A 222 -14.46 -14.33 19.41
CA TYR A 222 -14.47 -15.34 18.37
C TYR A 222 -15.85 -15.47 17.73
N ALA A 223 -16.90 -15.68 18.54
CA ALA A 223 -18.27 -15.80 18.06
C ALA A 223 -18.74 -14.51 17.38
N LEU A 224 -18.48 -13.36 18.00
CA LEU A 224 -18.88 -12.06 17.46
C LEU A 224 -18.23 -11.75 16.11
N PHE A 225 -16.93 -12.00 15.93
CA PHE A 225 -16.27 -11.81 14.65
C PHE A 225 -16.70 -12.84 13.60
N TYR A 226 -16.98 -14.08 14.03
CA TYR A 226 -17.54 -15.09 13.13
C TYR A 226 -18.90 -14.66 12.59
N ASP A 227 -19.81 -14.23 13.45
CA ASP A 227 -21.14 -13.75 13.05
C ASP A 227 -21.04 -12.52 12.14
N ALA A 228 -20.18 -11.55 12.47
CA ALA A 228 -19.92 -10.39 11.63
C ALA A 228 -19.41 -10.78 10.22
N ALA A 229 -18.49 -11.74 10.16
CA ALA A 229 -17.91 -12.21 8.90
C ALA A 229 -18.91 -13.02 8.07
N VAL A 230 -19.76 -13.84 8.71
CA VAL A 230 -20.88 -14.54 8.04
C VAL A 230 -21.84 -13.53 7.44
N LEU A 231 -22.28 -12.51 8.19
CA LEU A 231 -23.19 -11.49 7.70
C LEU A 231 -22.61 -10.69 6.53
N ALA A 232 -21.32 -10.36 6.58
CA ALA A 232 -20.63 -9.71 5.46
C ALA A 232 -20.60 -10.60 4.20
N VAL A 233 -20.29 -11.89 4.34
CA VAL A 233 -20.34 -12.84 3.21
C VAL A 233 -21.76 -13.00 2.66
N ASP A 234 -22.76 -13.10 3.54
CA ASP A 234 -24.18 -13.17 3.15
C ASP A 234 -24.59 -11.93 2.33
N ALA A 235 -24.19 -10.73 2.77
CA ALA A 235 -24.49 -9.49 2.07
C ALA A 235 -23.84 -9.43 0.68
N ILE A 236 -22.59 -9.90 0.56
CA ILE A 236 -21.87 -10.01 -0.70
C ILE A 236 -22.57 -11.00 -1.65
N GLU A 237 -22.92 -12.19 -1.16
CA GLU A 237 -23.62 -13.21 -1.96
C GLU A 237 -24.99 -12.70 -2.43
N GLN A 238 -25.73 -11.97 -1.59
CA GLN A 238 -27.00 -11.36 -1.96
C GLN A 238 -26.85 -10.28 -3.04
N ALA A 239 -25.80 -9.45 -2.96
CA ALA A 239 -25.50 -8.47 -4.00
C ALA A 239 -25.14 -9.14 -5.33
N ALA A 240 -24.33 -10.21 -5.28
CA ALA A 240 -23.95 -10.99 -6.45
C ALA A 240 -25.17 -11.60 -7.15
N ILE A 241 -26.08 -12.23 -6.38
CA ILE A 241 -27.36 -12.77 -6.88
C ILE A 241 -28.19 -11.66 -7.53
N SER A 242 -28.31 -10.50 -6.88
CA SER A 242 -29.10 -9.36 -7.37
C SER A 242 -28.57 -8.82 -8.70
N GLN A 243 -27.25 -8.88 -8.91
CA GLN A 243 -26.60 -8.47 -10.16
C GLN A 243 -26.38 -9.60 -11.16
N GLN A 244 -26.89 -10.81 -10.89
CA GLN A 244 -26.68 -11.99 -11.74
C GLN A 244 -25.19 -12.26 -12.02
N SER A 245 -24.37 -12.11 -10.98
CA SER A 245 -22.90 -12.24 -10.98
C SER A 245 -22.45 -13.23 -9.93
N GLU A 246 -21.16 -13.57 -9.90
CA GLU A 246 -20.62 -14.53 -8.94
C GLU A 246 -20.10 -13.82 -7.68
N ALA A 247 -20.17 -14.48 -6.51
CA ALA A 247 -19.66 -13.87 -5.27
C ALA A 247 -18.17 -13.50 -5.34
N ARG A 248 -17.38 -14.26 -6.11
CA ARG A 248 -15.95 -13.95 -6.35
C ARG A 248 -15.72 -12.63 -7.09
N ASP A 249 -16.73 -12.12 -7.79
CA ASP A 249 -16.65 -10.83 -8.49
C ASP A 249 -16.69 -9.66 -7.49
N TYR A 250 -16.96 -9.92 -6.21
CA TYR A 250 -16.98 -8.98 -5.10
C TYR A 250 -15.87 -9.29 -4.07
N ALA A 251 -14.83 -10.04 -4.47
CA ALA A 251 -13.79 -10.46 -3.54
C ALA A 251 -13.13 -9.28 -2.83
N THR A 252 -12.96 -9.41 -1.51
CA THR A 252 -12.39 -8.38 -0.65
C THR A 252 -11.74 -8.97 0.59
N THR A 253 -10.78 -8.26 1.17
CA THR A 253 -10.19 -8.54 2.49
C THR A 253 -11.10 -8.02 3.60
N LEU A 254 -10.78 -8.32 4.87
CA LEU A 254 -11.47 -7.72 6.02
C LEU A 254 -10.54 -7.69 7.24
N LEU A 255 -10.14 -6.47 7.61
CA LEU A 255 -9.44 -6.16 8.84
C LEU A 255 -10.41 -5.49 9.80
N ALA A 256 -10.57 -6.03 11.01
CA ALA A 256 -11.48 -5.48 12.00
C ALA A 256 -10.82 -5.37 13.38
N ALA A 257 -11.15 -4.31 14.11
CA ALA A 257 -10.73 -4.07 15.48
C ALA A 257 -11.86 -3.52 16.33
N ALA A 258 -12.05 -4.12 17.51
CA ALA A 258 -12.85 -3.59 18.60
C ALA A 258 -11.92 -3.11 19.71
N VAL A 259 -12.05 -1.84 20.09
CA VAL A 259 -11.14 -1.16 21.01
C VAL A 259 -11.93 -0.57 22.17
N LYS A 260 -11.45 -0.80 23.39
CA LYS A 260 -11.95 -0.14 24.60
C LYS A 260 -10.79 0.41 25.40
N ARG A 261 -10.84 1.71 25.73
CA ARG A 261 -9.88 2.33 26.65
C ARG A 261 -10.55 2.62 27.97
N GLU A 262 -9.97 2.14 29.06
CA GLU A 262 -10.46 2.34 30.42
C GLU A 262 -9.30 2.32 31.41
N GLY A 263 -9.28 3.23 32.39
CA GLY A 263 -8.26 3.24 33.44
C GLY A 263 -6.82 3.38 32.95
N GLY A 264 -6.59 4.04 31.81
CA GLY A 264 -5.26 4.16 31.19
C GLY A 264 -4.79 2.91 30.44
N GLN A 265 -5.60 1.84 30.43
CA GLN A 265 -5.35 0.62 29.66
C GLN A 265 -6.23 0.58 28.42
N LEU A 266 -5.76 -0.15 27.41
CA LEU A 266 -6.44 -0.39 26.15
C LEU A 266 -6.64 -1.90 26.01
N PHE A 267 -7.90 -2.30 25.94
CA PHE A 267 -8.29 -3.62 25.46
C PHE A 267 -8.49 -3.55 23.94
N LEU A 268 -7.99 -4.57 23.25
CA LEU A 268 -8.05 -4.71 21.80
C LEU A 268 -8.43 -6.13 21.44
N ALA A 269 -9.46 -6.29 20.63
CA ALA A 269 -9.80 -7.52 19.94
C ALA A 269 -9.79 -7.28 18.43
N THR A 270 -9.22 -8.19 17.65
CA THR A 270 -9.05 -8.04 16.21
C THR A 270 -9.44 -9.30 15.46
N PHE A 271 -9.88 -9.10 14.22
CA PHE A 271 -10.09 -10.13 13.22
C PHE A 271 -9.39 -9.74 11.91
N TRP A 272 -8.73 -10.71 11.26
CA TRP A 272 -7.87 -10.43 10.12
C TRP A 272 -8.00 -11.49 9.02
N ILE A 273 -8.52 -11.08 7.86
CA ILE A 273 -8.44 -11.78 6.58
C ILE A 273 -7.84 -10.84 5.55
N GLY A 274 -6.81 -11.28 4.84
CA GLY A 274 -6.10 -10.50 3.81
C GLY A 274 -4.67 -10.16 4.19
N ASP A 275 -4.06 -9.34 3.35
CA ASP A 275 -2.63 -9.00 3.30
C ASP A 275 -2.30 -7.56 3.74
N GLY A 276 -3.32 -6.75 4.05
CA GLY A 276 -3.12 -5.51 4.82
C GLY A 276 -2.60 -5.78 6.25
N ALA A 277 -2.61 -4.77 7.13
CA ALA A 277 -2.02 -4.88 8.46
C ALA A 277 -2.87 -4.33 9.60
N ILE A 278 -2.87 -5.03 10.74
CA ILE A 278 -3.38 -4.53 12.03
C ILE A 278 -2.26 -4.56 13.09
N ALA A 279 -1.98 -3.42 13.72
CA ALA A 279 -0.98 -3.36 14.77
C ALA A 279 -1.40 -2.49 15.95
N ALA A 280 -0.99 -2.91 17.15
CA ALA A 280 -0.96 -2.06 18.33
C ALA A 280 0.47 -1.52 18.47
N TYR A 281 0.65 -0.25 18.14
CA TYR A 281 1.92 0.47 18.18
C TYR A 281 2.08 1.22 19.51
N GLY A 282 3.25 1.12 20.11
CA GLY A 282 3.62 1.89 21.29
C GLY A 282 4.24 1.06 22.42
N PRO A 283 5.18 1.67 23.18
CA PRO A 283 5.85 2.94 22.86
C PRO A 283 6.77 2.79 21.65
N ARG A 284 7.46 3.86 21.26
CA ARG A 284 8.45 3.86 20.16
C ARG A 284 9.39 2.64 20.25
N GLY A 285 9.63 1.98 19.12
CA GLY A 285 10.38 0.72 19.00
C GLY A 285 9.59 -0.54 19.34
N LYS A 286 8.33 -0.42 19.78
CA LYS A 286 7.46 -1.55 20.15
C LYS A 286 6.23 -1.62 19.27
N VAL A 287 6.05 -2.76 18.63
CA VAL A 287 4.85 -3.10 17.87
C VAL A 287 4.35 -4.48 18.26
N ARG A 288 3.02 -4.64 18.28
CA ARG A 288 2.36 -5.94 18.40
C ARG A 288 1.47 -6.14 17.19
N LEU A 289 1.81 -7.13 16.35
CA LEU A 289 0.98 -7.52 15.22
C LEU A 289 -0.24 -8.30 15.70
N MET A 290 -1.41 -7.78 15.34
CA MET A 290 -2.71 -8.27 15.81
C MET A 290 -3.37 -9.25 14.83
N GLY A 291 -2.53 -9.97 14.08
CA GLY A 291 -2.90 -11.07 13.21
C GLY A 291 -1.64 -11.60 12.51
N GLN A 292 -1.83 -12.32 11.41
CA GLN A 292 -0.79 -12.67 10.45
C GLN A 292 -1.36 -12.34 9.06
N PRO A 293 -0.62 -11.61 8.21
CA PRO A 293 -1.08 -11.35 6.85
C PRO A 293 -1.21 -12.66 6.07
N ASP A 294 -2.22 -12.73 5.19
CA ASP A 294 -2.37 -13.83 4.23
C ASP A 294 -1.49 -13.62 2.99
N SER A 295 -0.20 -13.38 3.21
CA SER A 295 0.83 -13.44 2.19
C SER A 295 1.10 -14.92 1.90
N GLY A 296 0.49 -15.50 0.86
CA GLY A 296 0.65 -16.92 0.52
C GLY A 296 2.10 -17.40 0.35
N GLU A 297 2.31 -18.73 0.24
CA GLU A 297 3.66 -19.33 0.02
C GLU A 297 4.35 -18.83 -1.27
N PHE A 298 3.56 -18.28 -2.19
CA PHE A 298 4.02 -17.54 -3.37
C PHE A 298 3.59 -16.09 -3.24
N ALA A 299 4.46 -15.15 -3.62
CA ALA A 299 4.13 -13.73 -3.68
C ALA A 299 2.84 -13.51 -4.49
N GLY A 300 1.84 -12.85 -3.89
CA GLY A 300 0.60 -12.44 -4.57
C GLY A 300 -0.61 -13.37 -4.43
N GLN A 301 -0.67 -14.29 -3.46
CA GLN A 301 -1.88 -15.06 -3.17
C GLN A 301 -2.58 -14.56 -1.90
N THR A 302 -3.39 -13.51 -2.05
CA THR A 302 -4.24 -12.94 -0.99
C THR A 302 -5.42 -13.86 -0.67
N ARG A 303 -5.72 -14.05 0.62
CA ARG A 303 -6.95 -14.72 1.05
C ARG A 303 -8.06 -13.70 1.22
N PHE A 304 -9.18 -13.94 0.55
CA PHE A 304 -10.36 -13.07 0.65
C PHE A 304 -11.41 -13.62 1.63
N LEU A 305 -12.32 -12.73 2.03
CA LEU A 305 -13.47 -13.03 2.86
C LEU A 305 -14.51 -13.82 2.04
N ASP A 306 -14.56 -15.13 2.26
CA ASP A 306 -15.51 -16.04 1.61
C ASP A 306 -15.93 -17.19 2.53
N ARG A 307 -16.93 -17.98 2.10
CA ARG A 307 -17.40 -19.16 2.84
C ARG A 307 -16.28 -20.15 3.18
N ALA A 308 -15.30 -20.31 2.29
CA ALA A 308 -14.19 -21.23 2.53
C ALA A 308 -13.26 -20.72 3.64
N ALA A 309 -13.09 -19.40 3.77
CA ALA A 309 -12.31 -18.78 4.83
C ALA A 309 -13.02 -18.93 6.18
N LEU A 310 -14.34 -18.81 6.20
CA LEU A 310 -15.17 -19.03 7.40
C LEU A 310 -15.23 -20.50 7.83
N ALA A 311 -15.27 -21.43 6.89
CA ALA A 311 -15.30 -22.86 7.16
C ALA A 311 -13.93 -23.45 7.57
N SER A 312 -12.86 -22.65 7.55
CA SER A 312 -11.52 -23.11 7.90
C SER A 312 -11.38 -23.34 9.40
N ASP A 313 -10.79 -24.48 9.79
CA ASP A 313 -10.36 -24.75 11.17
C ASP A 313 -9.35 -23.72 11.71
N ARG A 314 -8.80 -22.87 10.83
CA ARG A 314 -7.87 -21.79 11.19
C ARG A 314 -8.56 -20.47 11.51
N PHE A 315 -9.90 -20.37 11.45
CA PHE A 315 -10.62 -19.13 11.76
C PHE A 315 -10.23 -18.58 13.14
N ALA A 316 -10.06 -19.45 14.14
CA ALA A 316 -9.64 -19.05 15.49
C ALA A 316 -8.28 -18.33 15.52
N GLN A 317 -7.37 -18.65 14.60
CA GLN A 317 -6.04 -18.02 14.52
C GLN A 317 -6.10 -16.60 13.96
N ARG A 318 -7.22 -16.24 13.32
CA ARG A 318 -7.49 -14.89 12.79
C ARG A 318 -8.02 -13.92 13.82
N VAL A 319 -8.41 -14.43 15.00
CA VAL A 319 -8.87 -13.62 16.12
C VAL A 319 -7.76 -13.49 17.14
N LYS A 320 -7.42 -12.25 17.51
CA LYS A 320 -6.49 -11.97 18.62
C LYS A 320 -7.12 -11.00 19.60
N ILE A 321 -6.82 -11.19 20.87
CA ILE A 321 -7.20 -10.25 21.93
C ILE A 321 -5.99 -9.88 22.78
N GLY A 322 -6.04 -8.72 23.43
CA GLY A 322 -5.06 -8.33 24.43
C GLY A 322 -5.46 -7.08 25.20
N ARG A 323 -4.83 -6.90 26.35
CA ARG A 323 -4.96 -5.71 27.19
C ARG A 323 -3.58 -5.13 27.47
N TYR A 324 -3.44 -3.83 27.26
CA TYR A 324 -2.14 -3.17 27.23
C TYR A 324 -2.20 -1.82 27.93
N SER A 325 -1.10 -1.41 28.58
CA SER A 325 -0.99 -0.10 29.24
C SER A 325 -0.14 0.91 28.46
N ASP A 326 0.53 0.46 27.40
CA ASP A 326 1.62 1.18 26.74
C ASP A 326 1.36 1.47 25.26
N ILE A 327 0.12 1.30 24.79
CA ILE A 327 -0.27 1.53 23.40
C ILE A 327 -0.51 3.00 23.13
N SER A 328 0.22 3.53 22.15
CA SER A 328 0.08 4.88 21.62
C SER A 328 -1.00 4.93 20.53
N ALA A 329 -1.06 3.92 19.66
CA ALA A 329 -2.05 3.82 18.61
C ALA A 329 -2.40 2.38 18.25
N VAL A 330 -3.63 2.17 17.78
CA VAL A 330 -4.01 0.97 17.04
C VAL A 330 -4.23 1.39 15.59
N VAL A 331 -3.58 0.71 14.65
CA VAL A 331 -3.55 1.07 13.23
C VAL A 331 -3.99 -0.13 12.39
N LEU A 332 -4.95 0.10 11.50
CA LEU A 332 -5.39 -0.81 10.45
C LEU A 332 -5.07 -0.17 9.11
N MET A 333 -4.52 -0.92 8.15
CA MET A 333 -4.23 -0.40 6.81
C MET A 333 -4.34 -1.48 5.73
N SER A 334 -4.67 -1.09 4.50
CA SER A 334 -4.57 -1.98 3.32
C SER A 334 -3.11 -2.18 2.89
N ASP A 335 -2.90 -3.16 2.01
CA ASP A 335 -1.61 -3.52 1.43
C ASP A 335 -0.98 -2.37 0.64
N GLY A 336 -1.76 -1.50 0.00
CA GLY A 336 -1.26 -0.30 -0.68
C GLY A 336 -0.53 0.68 0.23
N ILE A 337 -0.65 0.54 1.56
CA ILE A 337 0.20 1.19 2.56
C ILE A 337 1.22 0.22 3.17
N SER A 338 0.81 -0.98 3.59
CA SER A 338 1.74 -1.87 4.29
C SER A 338 2.87 -2.37 3.41
N ASP A 339 2.61 -2.73 2.16
CA ASP A 339 3.62 -3.21 1.22
C ASP A 339 4.73 -2.18 0.98
N PRO A 340 4.45 -0.93 0.57
CA PRO A 340 5.51 0.04 0.35
C PRO A 340 6.26 0.45 1.63
N LYS A 341 5.63 0.36 2.81
CA LYS A 341 6.24 0.80 4.07
C LYS A 341 7.03 -0.30 4.76
N PHE A 342 6.61 -1.55 4.62
CA PHE A 342 7.18 -2.68 5.33
C PHE A 342 7.87 -3.70 4.41
N GLU A 343 7.52 -3.78 3.13
CA GLU A 343 8.10 -4.62 2.07
C GLU A 343 7.94 -6.14 2.26
N THR A 344 7.96 -6.62 3.51
CA THR A 344 7.91 -8.04 3.88
C THR A 344 7.28 -8.20 5.27
N ASP A 345 6.82 -9.42 5.60
CA ASP A 345 6.34 -9.76 6.95
C ASP A 345 7.39 -9.48 8.04
N LYS A 346 8.68 -9.67 7.73
CA LYS A 346 9.78 -9.32 8.65
C LYS A 346 9.85 -7.82 8.88
N GLY A 347 9.62 -7.02 7.84
CA GLY A 347 9.51 -5.58 7.97
C GLY A 347 8.27 -5.19 8.78
N LEU A 348 7.15 -5.88 8.59
CA LEU A 348 5.92 -5.63 9.34
C LEU A 348 6.11 -5.90 10.84
N ALA A 349 6.98 -6.85 11.21
CA ALA A 349 7.37 -7.10 12.60
C ALA A 349 8.47 -6.16 13.14
N SER A 350 9.01 -5.24 12.34
CA SER A 350 10.13 -4.38 12.72
C SER A 350 9.67 -3.10 13.42
N GLY A 351 10.07 -2.94 14.69
CA GLY A 351 9.82 -1.72 15.45
C GLY A 351 10.35 -0.45 14.75
N ASP A 352 11.55 -0.53 14.15
CA ASP A 352 12.16 0.61 13.46
C ASP A 352 11.35 1.06 12.23
N LYS A 353 10.74 0.12 11.49
CA LYS A 353 9.87 0.47 10.36
C LYS A 353 8.56 1.10 10.82
N TRP A 354 8.01 0.63 11.94
CA TRP A 354 6.83 1.25 12.56
C TRP A 354 7.13 2.65 13.10
N ASP A 355 8.32 2.86 13.66
CA ASP A 355 8.78 4.18 14.08
C ASP A 355 8.91 5.14 12.90
N ALA A 356 9.46 4.67 11.78
CA ALA A 356 9.53 5.45 10.55
C ALA A 356 8.13 5.81 10.01
N LEU A 357 7.20 4.86 9.98
CA LEU A 357 5.80 5.14 9.64
C LEU A 357 5.18 6.17 10.60
N TRP A 358 5.39 5.99 11.91
CA TRP A 358 4.86 6.88 12.92
C TRP A 358 5.42 8.31 12.79
N ASP A 359 6.70 8.46 12.49
CA ASP A 359 7.34 9.77 12.27
C ASP A 359 6.70 10.52 11.09
N GLU A 360 6.22 9.80 10.08
CA GLU A 360 5.49 10.41 8.95
C GLU A 360 4.05 10.78 9.31
N ILE A 361 3.32 9.90 10.01
CA ILE A 361 1.86 10.09 10.22
C ILE A 361 1.54 10.91 11.48
N ALA A 362 2.36 10.87 12.53
CA ALA A 362 2.08 11.60 13.78
C ALA A 362 1.89 13.12 13.58
N PRO A 363 2.66 13.82 12.70
CA PRO A 363 2.36 15.21 12.35
C PRO A 363 1.00 15.39 11.69
N CYS A 364 0.56 14.43 10.87
CA CYS A 364 -0.77 14.45 10.25
C CYS A 364 -1.87 14.33 11.32
N LEU A 365 -1.68 13.45 12.30
CA LEU A 365 -2.63 13.24 13.41
C LEU A 365 -2.73 14.44 14.37
N ALA A 366 -1.72 15.30 14.38
CA ALA A 366 -1.69 16.52 15.17
C ALA A 366 -2.31 17.73 14.46
N ALA A 367 -2.63 17.62 13.16
CA ALA A 367 -3.26 18.67 12.38
C ALA A 367 -4.72 18.92 12.83
N ASP A 368 -5.28 20.07 12.45
CA ASP A 368 -6.68 20.43 12.76
C ASP A 368 -7.69 19.47 12.11
N GLN A 369 -7.36 18.95 10.92
CA GLN A 369 -8.13 17.97 10.16
C GLN A 369 -7.27 16.72 9.93
N PRO A 370 -7.09 15.86 10.93
CA PRO A 370 -6.16 14.74 10.86
C PRO A 370 -6.50 13.76 9.72
N GLU A 371 -7.78 13.52 9.48
CA GLU A 371 -8.28 12.67 8.40
C GLU A 371 -7.92 13.20 7.01
N GLN A 372 -7.98 14.52 6.81
CA GLN A 372 -7.59 15.14 5.53
C GLN A 372 -6.08 15.15 5.38
N SER A 373 -5.33 15.46 6.44
CA SER A 373 -3.87 15.42 6.40
C SER A 373 -3.34 14.01 6.13
N LEU A 374 -4.00 12.97 6.66
CA LEU A 374 -3.70 11.58 6.35
C LEU A 374 -3.99 11.26 4.88
N LEU A 375 -5.14 11.70 4.34
CA LEU A 375 -5.49 11.49 2.93
C LEU A 375 -4.44 12.12 1.98
N ASP A 376 -3.94 13.30 2.33
CA ASP A 376 -2.90 13.99 1.57
C ASP A 376 -1.57 13.22 1.66
N TRP A 377 -1.19 12.76 2.85
CA TRP A 377 0.00 11.92 3.07
C TRP A 377 -0.07 10.60 2.27
N MET A 378 -1.24 9.97 2.18
CA MET A 378 -1.47 8.79 1.34
C MET A 378 -1.17 9.05 -0.15
N GLY A 379 -0.92 10.28 -0.57
CA GLY A 379 -0.43 10.63 -1.90
C GLY A 379 1.04 10.30 -2.18
N PHE A 380 1.81 9.71 -1.24
CA PHE A 380 3.23 9.43 -1.43
C PHE A 380 3.55 8.59 -2.70
N PHE A 381 4.77 8.66 -3.21
CA PHE A 381 5.18 7.90 -4.40
C PHE A 381 6.34 6.97 -4.07
N ILE A 382 6.10 5.66 -4.18
CA ILE A 382 7.15 4.63 -4.11
C ILE A 382 7.03 3.82 -5.42
N PRO A 383 8.11 3.69 -6.21
CA PRO A 383 8.10 2.92 -7.45
C PRO A 383 7.59 1.49 -7.22
N GLY A 384 6.68 1.02 -8.07
CA GLY A 384 6.10 -0.32 -7.97
C GLY A 384 4.89 -0.43 -7.04
N HIS A 385 4.59 0.60 -6.23
CA HIS A 385 3.44 0.60 -5.32
C HIS A 385 2.44 1.68 -5.70
N HIS A 386 1.39 1.25 -6.39
CA HIS A 386 0.44 2.13 -7.05
C HIS A 386 -1.02 1.87 -6.66
N ASP A 387 -1.24 0.96 -5.71
CA ASP A 387 -2.57 0.56 -5.28
C ASP A 387 -3.35 1.65 -4.53
N ASP A 388 -4.63 1.38 -4.32
CA ASP A 388 -5.46 2.11 -3.37
C ASP A 388 -4.85 2.07 -1.97
N ARG A 389 -5.15 3.10 -1.18
CA ARG A 389 -4.54 3.25 0.15
C ARG A 389 -5.58 3.61 1.15
N SER A 390 -5.70 2.78 2.18
CA SER A 390 -6.63 3.00 3.27
C SER A 390 -5.98 2.76 4.61
N MET A 391 -6.31 3.64 5.55
CA MET A 391 -5.89 3.51 6.94
C MET A 391 -7.04 3.94 7.84
N ALA A 392 -7.26 3.18 8.91
CA ALA A 392 -8.09 3.58 10.03
C ALA A 392 -7.26 3.43 11.31
N LEU A 393 -7.27 4.44 12.17
CA LEU A 393 -6.50 4.37 13.41
C LEU A 393 -7.20 5.07 14.57
N ILE A 394 -6.82 4.64 15.77
CA ILE A 394 -7.21 5.23 17.04
C ILE A 394 -5.94 5.52 17.85
N TRP A 395 -5.86 6.72 18.42
CA TRP A 395 -4.73 7.16 19.23
C TRP A 395 -5.20 8.01 20.43
N ALA A 396 -4.28 8.22 21.38
CA ALA A 396 -4.49 9.06 22.56
C ALA A 396 -3.69 10.36 22.47
#